data_AF-K1TM61-F1
#
_entry.id   AF-K1TM61-F1
#
_cell.length_a   1.000
_cell.length_b   1.000
_cell.length_c   1.000
_cell.angle_alpha   90.00
_cell.angle_beta   90.00
_cell.angle_gamma   90.00
#
_symmetry.space_group_name_H-M   'P 1'
#
loop_
_entity.id
_entity.type
_entity.pdbx_description
1 polymer ?
#
loop_
_entity_poly.entity_id
_entity_poly.type
_entity_poly.pdbx_seq_one_letter_code
_entity_poly.pdbx_strand_id
1 'polypeptide(L)'
;MKSKEAVNVEQLAEYLQVSRNTIFNDIRVVVKQLQDFDLTLGYKSKQGYFIDGDSIRIRALFMLYINMLKPVYESETFSYLKDNSVEET
;
A
#
# COMPACT_ATOMS: atom_id res chain seq x y z
N MET A 1 6.71 19.86 8.72
CA MET A 1 6.38 18.66 7.92
C MET A 1 6.32 17.49 8.91
N LYS A 2 5.11 17.03 9.31
CA LYS A 2 4.99 15.92 10.26
C LYS A 2 5.75 14.71 9.68
N SER A 3 6.62 14.08 10.47
CA SER A 3 7.33 12.88 10.01
C SER A 3 6.28 11.86 9.61
N LYS A 4 6.32 11.40 8.36
CA LYS A 4 5.51 10.26 7.90
C LYS A 4 5.85 9.12 8.86
N GLU A 5 4.88 8.66 9.65
CA GLU A 5 5.11 7.52 10.53
C GLU A 5 5.65 6.37 9.67
N ALA A 6 6.64 5.65 10.19
CA ALA A 6 7.15 4.46 9.53
C ALA A 6 5.98 3.53 9.20
N VAL A 7 6.02 2.82 8.08
CA VAL A 7 5.03 1.76 7.76
C VAL A 7 5.67 0.41 8.05
N ASN A 8 5.32 -0.24 9.15
CA ASN A 8 5.83 -1.55 9.55
C ASN A 8 4.75 -2.65 9.43
N VAL A 9 5.15 -3.90 9.70
CA VAL A 9 4.26 -5.06 9.59
C VAL A 9 3.12 -4.96 10.61
N GLU A 10 3.42 -4.48 11.81
CA GLU A 10 2.48 -4.35 12.91
C GLU A 10 1.35 -3.38 12.55
N GLN A 11 1.68 -2.21 12.02
CA GLN A 11 0.70 -1.21 11.57
C GLN A 11 -0.13 -1.70 10.39
N LEU A 12 0.47 -2.42 9.44
CA LEU A 12 -0.28 -3.01 8.32
C LEU A 12 -1.24 -4.10 8.81
N ALA A 13 -0.80 -4.94 9.75
CA ALA A 13 -1.62 -5.99 10.34
C ALA A 13 -2.79 -5.41 11.12
N GLU A 14 -2.56 -4.36 11.90
CA GLU A 14 -3.59 -3.63 12.63
C GLU A 14 -4.57 -2.93 11.68
N TYR A 15 -4.08 -2.16 10.71
CA TYR A 15 -4.94 -1.42 9.80
C TYR A 15 -5.83 -2.34 8.95
N LEU A 16 -5.28 -3.47 8.50
CA LEU A 16 -5.99 -4.44 7.67
C LEU A 16 -6.74 -5.51 8.49
N GLN A 17 -6.63 -5.48 9.82
CA GLN A 17 -7.25 -6.45 10.73
C GLN A 17 -6.90 -7.91 10.38
N VAL A 18 -5.63 -8.17 10.10
CA VAL A 18 -5.10 -9.51 9.75
C VAL A 18 -3.89 -9.87 10.60
N SER A 19 -3.46 -11.13 10.53
CA SER A 19 -2.26 -11.58 11.23
C SER A 19 -0.98 -11.01 10.61
N ARG A 20 0.09 -10.88 11.41
CA ARG A 20 1.44 -10.54 10.90
C ARG A 20 1.90 -11.52 9.81
N ASN A 21 1.57 -12.80 9.94
CA ASN A 21 1.94 -13.81 8.95
C ASN A 21 1.25 -13.56 7.60
N THR A 22 -0.01 -13.11 7.61
CA THR A 22 -0.73 -12.70 6.40
C THR A 22 0.02 -11.56 5.71
N ILE A 23 0.38 -10.50 6.45
CA ILE A 23 1.16 -9.38 5.91
C ILE A 23 2.52 -9.84 5.35
N PHE A 24 3.24 -10.73 6.04
CA PHE A 24 4.51 -11.27 5.52
C PHE A 24 4.32 -12.06 4.22
N ASN A 25 3.22 -12.82 4.10
CA ASN A 25 2.91 -13.54 2.87
C ASN A 25 2.64 -12.56 1.72
N ASP A 26 1.85 -11.52 1.98
CA ASP A 26 1.50 -10.50 0.99
C ASP A 26 2.72 -9.67 0.57
N ILE A 27 3.58 -9.29 1.51
CA ILE A 27 4.86 -8.61 1.22
C ILE A 27 5.74 -9.45 0.30
N ARG A 28 5.80 -10.79 0.48
CA ARG A 28 6.55 -11.66 -0.43
C ARG A 28 6.00 -11.65 -1.85
N VAL A 29 4.69 -11.49 -2.01
CA VAL A 29 4.06 -11.33 -3.34
C VAL A 29 4.42 -9.97 -3.92
N VAL A 30 4.32 -8.89 -3.13
CA VAL A 30 4.68 -7.53 -3.55
C VAL A 30 6.14 -7.44 -3.99
N VAL A 31 7.07 -8.06 -3.26
CA VAL A 31 8.50 -8.10 -3.65
C VAL A 31 8.69 -8.71 -5.04
N LYS A 32 7.99 -9.80 -5.34
CA LYS A 32 8.05 -10.44 -6.67
C LYS A 32 7.45 -9.55 -7.75
N GLN A 33 6.30 -8.94 -7.49
CA GLN A 33 5.64 -8.05 -8.45
C GLN A 33 6.49 -6.82 -8.78
N LEU A 34 7.19 -6.25 -7.79
CA LEU A 34 8.06 -5.09 -8.02
C LEU A 34 9.26 -5.42 -8.91
N GLN A 35 9.76 -6.66 -8.88
CA GLN A 35 10.87 -7.10 -9.73
C GLN A 35 10.51 -6.99 -11.22
N ASP A 36 9.26 -7.25 -11.60
CA ASP A 36 8.79 -7.12 -12.98
C ASP A 36 8.89 -5.67 -13.52
N PHE A 37 9.01 -4.69 -12.62
CA PHE A 37 9.16 -3.28 -12.94
C PHE A 37 10.58 -2.75 -12.71
N ASP A 38 11.57 -3.60 -12.42
CA ASP A 38 12.91 -3.22 -11.94
C ASP A 38 12.85 -2.33 -10.68
N LEU A 39 11.92 -2.63 -9.77
CA LEU A 39 11.76 -1.96 -8.48
C LEU A 39 12.00 -2.95 -7.34
N THR A 40 12.26 -2.42 -6.15
CA THR A 40 12.48 -3.23 -4.94
C THR A 40 11.68 -2.69 -3.76
N LEU A 41 11.43 -3.54 -2.77
CA LEU A 41 10.86 -3.13 -1.50
C LEU A 41 11.98 -3.08 -0.45
N GLY A 42 12.37 -1.87 -0.06
CA GLY A 42 13.31 -1.63 1.02
C GLY A 42 12.63 -1.57 2.39
N TYR A 43 13.40 -1.79 3.45
CA TYR A 43 12.95 -1.61 4.84
C TYR A 43 14.04 -0.92 5.66
N LYS A 44 13.65 0.09 6.45
CA LYS A 44 14.51 0.73 7.44
C LYS A 44 13.71 0.96 8.72
N SER A 45 14.24 0.60 9.89
CA SER A 45 13.48 0.64 11.15
C SER A 45 12.82 1.99 11.47
N LYS A 46 13.41 3.12 11.06
CA LYS A 46 12.84 4.47 11.28
C LYS A 46 11.89 4.95 10.17
N GLN A 47 11.91 4.30 9.01
CA GLN A 47 11.14 4.69 7.81
C GLN A 47 10.04 3.67 7.47
N GLY A 48 10.16 2.44 7.97
CA GLY A 48 9.33 1.30 7.57
C GLY A 48 9.67 0.80 6.18
N TYR A 49 8.69 0.17 5.54
CA TYR A 49 8.77 -0.26 4.15
C TYR A 49 8.67 0.92 3.19
N PHE A 50 9.46 0.88 2.13
CA PHE A 50 9.43 1.85 1.04
C PHE A 50 9.77 1.18 -0.28
N ILE A 51 9.21 1.67 -1.38
CA ILE A 51 9.58 1.22 -2.72
C ILE A 51 10.82 2.00 -3.16
N ASP A 52 11.81 1.30 -3.68
CA ASP A 52 13.08 1.85 -4.15
C ASP A 52 13.35 1.48 -5.62
N GLY A 53 14.10 2.32 -6.31
CA GLY A 53 14.40 2.22 -7.74
C GLY A 53 14.13 3.50 -8.52
N ASP A 54 14.00 3.37 -9.85
CA ASP A 54 13.80 4.52 -10.73
C ASP A 54 12.46 5.24 -10.45
N SER A 55 12.52 6.55 -10.21
CA SER A 55 11.35 7.34 -9.83
C SER A 55 10.27 7.43 -10.92
N ILE A 56 10.63 7.35 -12.20
CA ILE A 56 9.66 7.33 -13.32
C ILE A 56 8.90 6.01 -13.29
N ARG A 57 9.60 4.89 -13.06
CA ARG A 57 8.97 3.57 -12.95
C ARG A 57 8.05 3.46 -11.74
N ILE A 58 8.45 3.99 -10.58
CA ILE A 58 7.59 4.06 -9.39
C ILE A 58 6.29 4.83 -9.71
N ARG A 59 6.41 6.00 -10.37
CA ARG A 59 5.24 6.80 -10.77
C ARG A 59 4.37 6.07 -11.78
N ALA A 60 4.95 5.38 -12.75
CA ALA A 60 4.21 4.59 -13.74
C ALA A 60 3.42 3.44 -13.08
N LEU A 61 4.04 2.73 -12.13
CA LEU A 61 3.38 1.68 -11.36
C LEU A 61 2.19 2.24 -10.56
N PHE A 62 2.38 3.38 -9.90
CA PHE A 62 1.30 4.04 -9.16
C PHE A 62 0.13 4.45 -10.06
N MET A 63 0.43 5.02 -11.23
CA MET A 63 -0.59 5.37 -12.23
C MET A 63 -1.33 4.14 -12.74
N LEU A 64 -0.63 3.02 -12.97
CA LEU A 64 -1.23 1.75 -13.38
C LEU A 64 -2.28 1.28 -12.35
N TYR A 65 -1.92 1.19 -11.07
CA TYR A 65 -2.86 0.74 -10.03
C TYR A 65 -4.03 1.71 -9.80
N ILE A 66 -3.81 3.02 -9.82
CA ILE A 66 -4.91 3.99 -9.74
C ILE A 66 -5.88 3.80 -10.91
N ASN A 67 -5.38 3.66 -12.13
CA ASN A 67 -6.22 3.46 -13.31
C ASN A 67 -7.01 2.14 -13.24
N MET A 68 -6.45 1.09 -12.63
CA MET A 68 -7.18 -0.17 -12.40
C MET A 68 -8.26 -0.05 -11.32
N LEU A 69 -8.02 0.74 -10.27
CA LEU A 69 -8.98 0.93 -9.18
C LEU A 69 -10.09 1.93 -9.54
N LYS A 70 -9.81 2.89 -10.43
CA LYS A 70 -10.73 3.97 -10.80
C LYS A 70 -12.13 3.47 -11.21
N PRO A 71 -12.30 2.48 -12.11
CA PRO A 71 -13.62 1.98 -12.47
C PRO A 71 -14.37 1.38 -11.28
N VAL A 72 -13.65 0.73 -10.36
CA VAL A 72 -14.25 0.11 -9.18
C VAL A 72 -14.68 1.17 -8.16
N TYR A 73 -13.91 2.25 -8.02
CA TYR A 73 -14.28 3.40 -7.19
C TYR A 73 -15.46 4.19 -7.77
N GLU A 74 -15.49 4.39 -9.09
CA GLU A 74 -16.57 5.07 -9.78
C GLU A 74 -17.85 4.24 -9.76
N SER A 75 -17.73 2.91 -9.83
CA SER A 75 -18.85 2.01 -9.62
C SER A 75 -19.42 2.12 -8.20
N GLU A 76 -20.73 1.93 -8.05
CA GLU A 76 -21.36 1.89 -6.72
C GLU A 76 -21.00 0.63 -5.91
N THR A 77 -20.13 -0.24 -6.44
CA THR A 77 -19.66 -1.47 -5.79
C THR A 77 -19.00 -1.22 -4.43
N PHE A 78 -18.39 -0.05 -4.24
CA PHE A 78 -17.81 0.39 -2.98
C PHE A 78 -18.50 1.64 -2.42
N SER A 79 -19.83 1.67 -2.43
CA SER A 79 -20.61 2.77 -1.85
C SER A 79 -20.22 3.08 -0.39
N TYR A 80 -19.85 2.06 0.39
CA TYR A 80 -19.38 2.19 1.78
C TYR A 80 -18.00 2.85 1.92
N LEU A 81 -17.14 2.86 0.89
CA LEU A 81 -15.86 3.59 0.91
C LEU A 81 -16.03 5.09 0.61
N LYS A 82 -17.21 5.51 0.13
CA LYS A 82 -17.56 6.92 -0.09
C LYS A 82 -18.06 7.58 1.18
N ASP A 83 -18.31 6.81 2.24
CA ASP A 83 -18.77 7.31 3.52
C ASP A 83 -17.57 7.70 4.40
N ASN A 84 -17.39 9.01 4.61
CA ASN A 84 -16.39 9.56 5.53
C ASN A 84 -16.94 9.70 6.96
N SER A 85 -18.05 9.04 7.32
CA SER A 85 -18.51 8.98 8.70
C SER A 85 -17.68 8.00 9.52
N VAL A 86 -16.45 8.39 9.84
CA VAL A 86 -15.83 7.91 11.08
C VAL A 86 -16.48 8.74 12.19
N GLU A 87 -17.53 8.20 12.81
CA GLU A 87 -18.00 8.73 14.09
C GLU A 87 -16.84 8.58 15.09
N GLU A 88 -16.25 9.71 15.50
CA GLU A 88 -15.44 9.75 16.71
C GLU A 88 -16.34 9.35 17.88
N THR A 89 -16.12 8.16 18.44
CA THR A 89 -16.55 7.80 19.80
C THR A 89 -15.49 7.01 20.53
#